data_AF-A0A2V8QLY2-F1
#
_entry.id   AF-A0A2V8QLY2-F1
#
_cell.length_a   1.000
_cell.length_b   1.000
_cell.length_c   1.000
_cell.angle_alpha   90.00
_cell.angle_beta   90.00
_cell.angle_gamma   90.00
#
_symmetry.space_group_name_H-M   'P 1'
#
loop_
_entity.id
_entity.type
_entity.pdbx_description
1 polymer ?
#
loop_
_entity_poly.entity_id
_entity_poly.type
_entity_poly.pdbx_seq_one_letter_code
_entity_poly.pdbx_strand_id
1 'polypeptide(L)'
;MIGTGLIPPFERSSWGTGAPWAECELGMMADMDELDGLDPSADAGAMSLARVRQLAAHETGHTLGLAHNFAASTYGRASVMDYPAPMVEIKNGRLDLSNAYAVGIGAYDKFAIRFAYAQFAPGTDETSELEKVVDEGVKSGMLFISDADARPAGAAHPLANLWDNGDDPVAMLRHEMEVRRIALSQFGLANVPNGTPLSLLEAKLLPLYLHHRYQLQAAVKSVGGLYYTYAVKTAAGPSPPQVQQVVPAARQRDALNAVLDTIKVEELAVPPRILALIPPRAFGYEGGTQELFAKRTDPAFDPLAAATIAADLAVSGLLEPHRAARLNQYHSLDRVNPDFAEVAAALVARTWRPPAPKDAYLAAITRSVQGLVVTRLMDLAADADASVQVRAVATEQLRSLLVNDTAMTSADEATNAHLRATHEDIERFLARPAEPRKRTPPPPAPPGDPIGAGKQHP
;
A
#
# COMPACT_ATOMS: atom_id res chain seq x y z
N MET A 1 0.19 4.61 20.54
CA MET A 1 -0.51 5.77 19.92
C MET A 1 -1.05 5.26 18.61
N ILE A 2 -2.34 5.44 18.30
CA ILE A 2 -3.07 4.76 17.20
C ILE A 2 -2.26 4.73 15.91
N GLY A 3 -1.85 3.52 15.49
CA GLY A 3 -1.07 3.27 14.29
C GLY A 3 -1.77 3.83 13.06
N THR A 4 -1.03 4.58 12.26
CA THR A 4 -1.46 5.19 10.99
C THR A 4 -1.74 4.14 9.88
N GLY A 5 -1.78 2.85 10.22
CA GLY A 5 -1.90 1.73 9.27
C GLY A 5 -3.27 1.61 8.58
N LEU A 6 -4.28 2.34 9.06
CA LEU A 6 -5.61 2.43 8.44
C LEU A 6 -5.88 3.76 7.74
N ILE A 7 -4.96 4.70 7.84
CA ILE A 7 -5.17 6.05 7.31
C ILE A 7 -4.67 6.05 5.86
N PRO A 8 -5.52 6.37 4.86
CA PRO A 8 -5.05 6.65 3.51
C PRO A 8 -3.93 7.69 3.59
N PRO A 9 -2.83 7.56 2.85
CA PRO A 9 -1.61 8.35 3.06
C PRO A 9 -1.74 9.89 2.94
N PHE A 10 -2.94 10.41 2.66
CA PHE A 10 -3.27 11.83 2.53
C PHE A 10 -4.16 12.40 3.62
N GLU A 11 -4.48 11.68 4.71
CA GLU A 11 -5.07 12.35 5.86
C GLU A 11 -3.99 13.23 6.51
N ARG A 12 -4.11 14.56 6.36
CA ARG A 12 -3.22 15.52 7.03
C ARG A 12 -3.39 15.37 8.54
N SER A 13 -2.60 14.51 9.17
CA SER A 13 -2.49 14.48 10.63
C SER A 13 -1.77 15.75 11.07
N SER A 14 -2.52 16.67 11.66
CA SER A 14 -2.00 17.86 12.33
C SER A 14 -1.35 17.48 13.67
N TRP A 15 -0.27 16.70 13.66
CA TRP A 15 0.53 16.43 14.86
C TRP A 15 2.00 16.33 14.47
N GLY A 16 2.69 17.46 14.59
CA GLY A 16 4.14 17.49 14.63
C GLY A 16 4.60 17.01 16.00
N THR A 17 5.17 15.82 16.06
CA THR A 17 6.09 15.42 17.12
C THR A 17 7.19 14.56 16.49
N GLY A 18 8.39 15.12 16.40
CA GLY A 18 9.58 14.36 16.06
C GLY A 18 9.92 13.36 17.18
N ALA A 19 9.93 12.08 16.83
CA ALA A 19 10.64 11.03 17.53
C ALA A 19 11.17 10.04 16.46
N PRO A 20 12.49 9.82 16.31
CA PRO A 20 13.06 9.00 15.24
C PRO A 20 13.09 7.49 15.54
N TRP A 21 12.29 7.02 16.49
CA TRP A 21 12.21 5.60 16.85
C TRP A 21 10.77 5.16 16.64
N ALA A 22 10.51 4.44 15.54
CA ALA A 22 9.21 3.86 15.26
C ALA A 22 8.88 2.85 16.36
N GLU A 23 7.79 3.08 17.09
CA GLU A 23 7.29 2.17 18.12
C GLU A 23 6.89 0.83 17.47
N CYS A 24 7.56 -0.25 17.85
CA CYS A 24 7.18 -1.62 17.49
C CYS A 24 6.01 -2.03 18.42
N GLU A 25 4.79 -1.62 18.09
CA GLU A 25 3.63 -1.92 18.93
C GLU A 25 3.10 -3.34 18.67
N LEU A 26 3.52 -4.28 19.53
CA LEU A 26 3.05 -5.67 19.63
C LEU A 26 1.52 -5.81 19.78
N GLY A 27 0.84 -4.74 20.21
CA GLY A 27 -0.59 -4.73 20.57
C GLY A 27 -1.57 -4.24 19.50
N MET A 28 -1.09 -3.79 18.33
CA MET A 28 -1.94 -3.24 17.24
C MET A 28 -2.10 -4.18 16.04
N MET A 29 -1.90 -5.47 16.26
CA MET A 29 -1.88 -6.46 15.18
C MET A 29 -3.28 -7.02 14.94
N ALA A 30 -3.66 -7.19 13.67
CA ALA A 30 -4.88 -7.90 13.28
C ALA A 30 -4.91 -9.29 13.95
N ASP A 31 -6.09 -9.67 14.41
CA ASP A 31 -6.29 -10.82 15.28
C ASP A 31 -6.41 -12.06 14.40
N MET A 32 -5.32 -12.82 14.26
CA MET A 32 -5.17 -13.91 13.28
C MET A 32 -6.31 -14.96 13.23
N ASP A 33 -7.16 -14.99 14.25
CA ASP A 33 -8.49 -15.58 14.27
C ASP A 33 -9.33 -15.38 12.99
N GLU A 34 -9.13 -14.29 12.22
CA GLU A 34 -9.99 -13.97 11.07
C GLU A 34 -9.89 -14.98 9.93
N LEU A 35 -8.72 -15.58 9.75
CA LEU A 35 -8.46 -16.60 8.72
C LEU A 35 -8.41 -18.03 9.29
N ASP A 36 -8.22 -18.19 10.60
CA ASP A 36 -8.11 -19.50 11.25
C ASP A 36 -9.38 -20.36 11.10
N GLY A 37 -10.56 -19.74 11.21
CA GLY A 37 -11.84 -20.43 11.01
C GLY A 37 -12.08 -20.93 9.57
N LEU A 38 -11.21 -20.59 8.62
CA LEU A 38 -11.33 -20.91 7.19
C LEU A 38 -10.44 -22.07 6.74
N ASP A 39 -9.36 -22.36 7.49
CA ASP A 39 -8.54 -23.56 7.35
C ASP A 39 -8.77 -24.47 8.58
N PRO A 40 -9.61 -25.52 8.48
CA PRO A 40 -9.88 -26.42 9.61
C PRO A 40 -8.66 -27.18 10.12
N SER A 41 -7.54 -27.15 9.39
CA SER A 41 -6.26 -27.76 9.77
C SER A 41 -5.29 -26.78 10.41
N ALA A 42 -5.59 -25.47 10.36
CA ALA A 42 -4.84 -24.45 11.07
C ALA A 42 -5.17 -24.47 12.57
N ASP A 43 -4.15 -24.18 13.37
CA ASP A 43 -4.27 -23.94 14.81
C ASP A 43 -3.86 -22.49 15.05
N ALA A 44 -4.82 -21.59 15.31
CA ALA A 44 -4.55 -20.18 15.61
C ALA A 44 -3.51 -20.01 16.70
N GLY A 45 -3.52 -20.87 17.73
CA GLY A 45 -2.54 -20.85 18.80
C GLY A 45 -1.14 -21.17 18.27
N ALA A 46 -1.00 -22.20 17.45
CA ALA A 46 0.27 -22.55 16.82
C ALA A 46 0.77 -21.47 15.86
N MET A 47 -0.11 -20.87 15.06
CA MET A 47 0.20 -19.79 14.12
C MET A 47 0.62 -18.50 14.87
N SER A 48 -0.11 -18.14 15.92
CA SER A 48 0.25 -17.03 16.82
C SER A 48 1.63 -17.26 17.45
N LEU A 49 1.91 -18.48 17.94
CA LEU A 49 3.24 -18.83 18.46
C LEU A 49 4.32 -18.80 17.37
N ALA A 50 4.03 -19.21 16.14
CA ALA A 50 4.98 -19.13 15.03
C ALA A 50 5.36 -17.67 14.73
N ARG A 51 4.38 -16.77 14.74
CA ARG A 51 4.60 -15.34 14.58
C ARG A 51 5.39 -14.75 15.75
N VAL A 52 5.06 -15.09 16.99
CA VAL A 52 5.80 -14.65 18.18
C VAL A 52 7.27 -15.13 18.12
N ARG A 53 7.54 -16.34 17.63
CA ARG A 53 8.92 -16.82 17.42
C ARG A 53 9.67 -15.97 16.40
N GLN A 54 9.03 -15.62 15.29
CA GLN A 54 9.62 -14.75 14.28
C GLN A 54 9.88 -13.35 14.85
N LEU A 55 8.92 -12.77 15.57
CA LEU A 55 9.07 -11.47 16.21
C LEU A 55 10.16 -11.48 17.29
N ALA A 56 10.24 -12.53 18.11
CA ALA A 56 11.31 -12.65 19.09
C ALA A 56 12.70 -12.68 18.44
N ALA A 57 12.84 -13.38 17.31
CA ALA A 57 14.07 -13.38 16.52
C ALA A 57 14.36 -12.00 15.92
N HIS A 58 13.33 -11.31 15.42
CA HIS A 58 13.40 -9.95 14.88
C HIS A 58 13.92 -8.95 15.92
N GLU A 59 13.28 -8.88 17.09
CA GLU A 59 13.67 -7.98 18.17
C GLU A 59 15.08 -8.32 18.69
N THR A 60 15.43 -9.61 18.77
CA THR A 60 16.80 -10.02 19.09
C THR A 60 17.78 -9.50 18.04
N GLY A 61 17.43 -9.55 16.75
CA GLY A 61 18.21 -8.96 15.66
C GLY A 61 18.47 -7.48 15.86
N HIS A 62 17.47 -6.70 16.28
CA HIS A 62 17.66 -5.29 16.65
C HIS A 62 18.63 -5.10 17.82
N THR A 63 18.55 -5.94 18.86
CA THR A 63 19.53 -5.87 19.98
C THR A 63 20.96 -6.20 19.54
N LEU A 64 21.12 -6.94 18.45
CA LEU A 64 22.38 -7.24 17.77
C LEU A 64 22.75 -6.19 16.69
N GLY A 65 22.04 -5.07 16.64
CA GLY A 65 22.36 -3.96 15.73
C GLY A 65 21.89 -4.15 14.28
N LEU A 66 21.02 -5.13 13.99
CA LEU A 66 20.47 -5.30 12.65
C LEU A 66 19.35 -4.28 12.37
N ALA A 67 19.39 -3.67 11.19
CA ALA A 67 18.33 -2.83 10.66
C ALA A 67 17.30 -3.66 9.88
N HIS A 68 16.12 -3.08 9.60
CA HIS A 68 15.15 -3.73 8.73
C HIS A 68 15.67 -3.95 7.32
N ASN A 69 15.28 -5.08 6.72
CA ASN A 69 15.46 -5.36 5.31
C ASN A 69 14.12 -5.72 4.67
N PHE A 70 13.44 -4.71 4.13
CA PHE A 70 12.09 -4.88 3.55
C PHE A 70 12.08 -5.49 2.15
N ALA A 71 13.24 -5.91 1.64
CA ALA A 71 13.32 -6.64 0.40
C ALA A 71 13.44 -8.16 0.59
N ALA A 72 13.60 -8.64 1.82
CA ALA A 72 13.95 -10.02 2.09
C ALA A 72 12.80 -11.02 1.83
N SER A 73 11.55 -10.55 1.84
CA SER A 73 10.37 -11.30 1.41
C SER A 73 10.47 -11.76 -0.04
N THR A 74 11.17 -11.01 -0.89
CA THR A 74 11.26 -11.21 -2.34
C THR A 74 12.30 -12.25 -2.79
N TYR A 75 13.15 -12.73 -1.88
CA TYR A 75 14.16 -13.75 -2.21
C TYR A 75 14.25 -14.84 -1.14
N GLY A 76 13.11 -15.46 -0.86
CA GLY A 76 13.04 -16.66 -0.02
C GLY A 76 12.89 -16.38 1.47
N ARG A 77 12.16 -15.31 1.84
CA ARG A 77 11.94 -14.89 3.24
C ARG A 77 13.28 -14.82 3.99
N ALA A 78 14.24 -14.16 3.36
CA ALA A 78 15.66 -14.29 3.68
C ALA A 78 16.08 -13.61 4.98
N SER A 79 15.21 -12.83 5.60
CA SER A 79 15.50 -12.11 6.84
C SER A 79 14.28 -12.10 7.76
N VAL A 80 14.50 -12.31 9.05
CA VAL A 80 13.52 -11.98 10.08
C VAL A 80 13.41 -10.47 10.30
N MET A 81 14.37 -9.67 9.81
CA MET A 81 14.33 -8.20 9.85
C MET A 81 13.37 -7.59 8.81
N ASP A 82 12.65 -8.42 8.06
CA ASP A 82 11.49 -8.04 7.27
C ASP A 82 10.22 -8.09 8.15
N TYR A 83 9.11 -7.52 7.67
CA TYR A 83 7.78 -7.65 8.27
C TYR A 83 6.89 -8.51 7.36
N PRO A 84 7.09 -9.83 7.29
CA PRO A 84 6.31 -10.64 6.35
C PRO A 84 4.85 -10.74 6.79
N ALA A 85 3.95 -10.63 5.81
CA ALA A 85 2.57 -11.03 5.99
C ALA A 85 2.47 -12.56 6.16
N PRO A 86 1.43 -13.08 6.82
CA PRO A 86 1.18 -14.52 6.77
C PRO A 86 1.03 -14.99 5.32
N MET A 87 1.81 -15.99 4.93
CA MET A 87 1.68 -16.59 3.60
C MET A 87 0.43 -17.47 3.55
N VAL A 88 -0.56 -17.06 2.77
CA VAL A 88 -1.78 -17.86 2.56
C VAL A 88 -1.63 -18.63 1.26
N GLU A 89 -1.61 -19.95 1.32
CA GLU A 89 -1.61 -20.80 0.12
C GLU A 89 -3.06 -21.12 -0.31
N ILE A 90 -3.28 -21.35 -1.61
CA ILE A 90 -4.56 -21.82 -2.13
C ILE A 90 -4.36 -23.23 -2.67
N LYS A 91 -4.94 -24.24 -2.01
CA LYS A 91 -4.88 -25.65 -2.42
C LYS A 91 -6.27 -26.19 -2.66
N ASN A 92 -6.52 -26.66 -3.88
CA ASN A 92 -7.83 -27.21 -4.29
C ASN A 92 -9.01 -26.24 -4.00
N GLY A 93 -8.79 -24.94 -4.19
CA GLY A 93 -9.80 -23.90 -3.93
C GLY A 93 -10.06 -23.60 -2.45
N ARG A 94 -9.20 -24.08 -1.54
CA ARG A 94 -9.26 -23.81 -0.10
C ARG A 94 -8.01 -23.07 0.35
N LEU A 95 -8.16 -22.24 1.39
CA LEU A 95 -7.05 -21.57 2.04
C LEU A 95 -6.27 -22.59 2.89
N ASP A 96 -4.95 -22.47 2.87
CA ASP A 96 -4.02 -23.27 3.65
C ASP A 96 -3.02 -22.32 4.33
N LEU A 97 -2.99 -22.38 5.67
CA LEU A 97 -2.15 -21.53 6.52
C LEU A 97 -0.96 -22.29 7.13
N SER A 98 -0.72 -23.55 6.73
CA SER A 98 0.34 -24.40 7.28
C SER A 98 1.77 -23.85 7.09
N ASN A 99 1.96 -22.95 6.13
CA ASN A 99 3.23 -22.28 5.82
C ASN A 99 3.19 -20.76 6.06
N ALA A 100 2.25 -20.27 6.88
CA ALA A 100 2.03 -18.84 7.11
C ALA A 100 3.29 -18.08 7.53
N TYR A 101 4.13 -18.66 8.39
CA TYR A 101 5.38 -18.05 8.85
C TYR A 101 6.57 -18.97 8.65
N ALA A 102 7.72 -18.38 8.28
CA ALA A 102 8.98 -19.10 8.20
C ALA A 102 9.48 -19.48 9.61
N VAL A 103 10.29 -20.54 9.69
CA VAL A 103 10.89 -21.02 10.94
C VAL A 103 12.39 -20.72 10.93
N GLY A 104 12.88 -20.11 12.01
CA GLY A 104 14.29 -19.76 12.19
C GLY A 104 14.69 -18.45 11.50
N ILE A 105 15.99 -18.24 11.36
CA ILE A 105 16.58 -17.07 10.69
C ILE A 105 16.98 -17.39 9.24
N GLY A 106 16.87 -16.40 8.36
CA GLY A 106 17.10 -16.54 6.93
C GLY A 106 18.57 -16.37 6.51
N ALA A 107 18.82 -16.45 5.20
CA ALA A 107 20.17 -16.34 4.64
C ALA A 107 20.78 -14.95 4.83
N TYR A 108 19.98 -13.89 4.73
CA TYR A 108 20.42 -12.51 4.96
C TYR A 108 20.79 -12.28 6.43
N ASP A 109 20.00 -12.80 7.38
CA ASP A 109 20.30 -12.69 8.82
C ASP A 109 21.66 -13.32 9.15
N LYS A 110 21.92 -14.53 8.63
CA LYS A 110 23.19 -15.24 8.81
C LYS A 110 24.35 -14.47 8.20
N PHE A 111 24.15 -13.90 7.01
CA PHE A 111 25.12 -13.03 6.36
C PHE A 111 25.43 -11.80 7.22
N ALA A 112 24.41 -11.10 7.70
CA ALA A 112 24.57 -9.87 8.48
C ALA A 112 25.27 -10.14 9.82
N ILE A 113 24.90 -11.21 10.53
CA ILE A 113 25.58 -11.63 11.77
C ILE A 113 27.02 -12.05 11.49
N ARG A 114 27.29 -12.79 10.41
CA ARG A 114 28.66 -13.16 10.04
C ARG A 114 29.50 -11.92 9.76
N PHE A 115 28.97 -10.95 9.03
CA PHE A 115 29.66 -9.70 8.74
C PHE A 115 29.93 -8.89 10.03
N ALA A 116 28.97 -8.80 10.94
CA ALA A 116 29.10 -7.98 12.14
C ALA A 116 29.93 -8.61 13.27
N TYR A 117 29.98 -9.94 13.38
CA TYR A 117 30.47 -10.64 14.57
C TYR A 117 31.52 -11.73 14.33
N ALA A 118 31.91 -12.00 13.08
CA ALA A 118 32.98 -12.98 12.81
C ALA A 118 34.27 -12.63 13.57
N GLN A 119 34.93 -13.65 14.11
CA GLN A 119 36.23 -13.51 14.76
C GLN A 119 37.30 -14.08 13.84
N PHE A 120 38.35 -13.31 13.60
CA PHE A 120 39.46 -13.71 12.74
C PHE A 120 40.71 -14.05 13.56
N ALA A 121 41.57 -14.91 13.02
CA ALA A 121 42.82 -15.27 13.68
C ALA A 121 43.76 -14.05 13.76
N PRO A 122 44.62 -13.95 14.79
CA PRO A 122 45.60 -12.87 14.88
C PRO A 122 46.47 -12.76 13.62
N GLY A 123 46.59 -11.55 13.07
CA GLY A 123 47.35 -11.28 11.85
C GLY A 123 46.55 -11.42 10.54
N THR A 124 45.26 -11.75 10.60
CA THR A 124 44.36 -11.72 9.44
C THR A 124 44.03 -10.28 9.05
N ASP A 125 43.96 -9.99 7.75
CA ASP A 125 43.39 -8.73 7.26
C ASP A 125 41.86 -8.81 7.31
N GLU A 126 41.29 -8.30 8.41
CA GLU A 126 39.85 -8.25 8.65
C GLU A 126 39.09 -7.54 7.52
N THR A 127 39.64 -6.48 6.94
CA THR A 127 38.95 -5.73 5.88
C THR A 127 38.79 -6.60 4.64
N SER A 128 39.85 -7.31 4.24
CA SER A 128 39.79 -8.22 3.10
C SER A 128 38.84 -9.39 3.32
N GLU A 129 38.78 -9.96 4.53
CA GLU A 129 37.84 -11.04 4.84
C GLU A 129 36.38 -10.58 4.87
N LEU A 130 36.09 -9.39 5.44
CA LEU A 130 34.76 -8.82 5.43
C LEU A 130 34.30 -8.44 4.01
N GLU A 131 35.21 -7.97 3.15
CA GLU A 131 34.90 -7.69 1.74
C GLU A 131 34.49 -8.97 0.99
N LYS A 132 35.15 -10.11 1.25
CA LYS A 132 34.71 -11.41 0.71
C LYS A 132 33.30 -11.78 1.18
N VAL A 133 32.98 -11.54 2.45
CA VAL A 133 31.64 -11.79 3.00
C VAL A 133 30.60 -10.97 2.24
N VAL A 134 30.84 -9.67 2.03
CA VAL A 134 29.95 -8.77 1.27
C VAL A 134 29.81 -9.24 -0.18
N ASP A 135 30.92 -9.57 -0.84
CA ASP A 135 30.93 -10.08 -2.21
C ASP A 135 30.11 -11.36 -2.37
N GLU A 136 30.19 -12.29 -1.40
CA GLU A 136 29.36 -13.50 -1.37
C GLU A 136 27.87 -13.16 -1.29
N GLY A 137 27.50 -12.19 -0.44
CA GLY A 137 26.11 -11.72 -0.31
C GLY A 137 25.59 -11.12 -1.62
N VAL A 138 26.36 -10.22 -2.23
CA VAL A 138 26.03 -9.59 -3.51
C VAL A 138 25.91 -10.64 -4.63
N LYS A 139 26.86 -11.57 -4.73
CA LYS A 139 26.84 -12.67 -5.72
C LYS A 139 25.67 -13.63 -5.51
N SER A 140 25.19 -13.76 -4.28
CA SER A 140 24.02 -14.57 -3.95
C SER A 140 22.70 -13.85 -4.24
N GLY A 141 22.74 -12.60 -4.75
CA GLY A 141 21.56 -11.81 -5.08
C GLY A 141 20.86 -11.18 -3.88
N MET A 142 21.53 -11.07 -2.73
CA MET A 142 20.94 -10.43 -1.56
C MET A 142 20.67 -8.96 -1.82
N LEU A 143 19.41 -8.55 -1.67
CA LEU A 143 18.98 -7.16 -1.80
C LEU A 143 18.70 -6.58 -0.40
N PHE A 144 19.28 -5.44 -0.10
CA PHE A 144 19.01 -4.69 1.14
C PHE A 144 18.38 -3.35 0.80
N ILE A 145 17.16 -3.12 1.28
CA ILE A 145 16.45 -1.85 1.18
C ILE A 145 15.80 -1.56 2.55
N SER A 146 16.06 -0.37 3.07
CA SER A 146 15.71 0.03 4.43
C SER A 146 14.33 0.69 4.55
N ASP A 147 13.92 1.03 5.78
CA ASP A 147 12.66 1.74 6.09
C ASP A 147 12.43 2.99 5.24
N ALA A 148 13.47 3.79 5.02
CA ALA A 148 13.37 5.07 4.32
C ALA A 148 12.87 4.91 2.87
N ASP A 149 13.12 3.75 2.28
CA ASP A 149 12.77 3.42 0.91
C ASP A 149 11.55 2.50 0.78
N ALA A 150 11.03 1.98 1.90
CA ALA A 150 9.88 1.07 1.94
C ALA A 150 8.61 1.72 2.50
N ARG A 151 8.72 2.56 3.55
CA ARG A 151 7.58 3.11 4.29
C ARG A 151 6.85 4.27 3.60
N PRO A 152 7.52 5.23 2.93
CA PRO A 152 6.81 6.36 2.34
C PRO A 152 5.80 5.91 1.28
N ALA A 153 4.62 6.53 1.22
CA ALA A 153 3.60 6.21 0.22
C ALA A 153 4.11 6.39 -1.23
N GLY A 154 5.02 7.36 -1.42
CA GLY A 154 5.69 7.65 -2.67
C GLY A 154 6.99 6.86 -2.90
N ALA A 155 7.32 5.88 -2.06
CA ALA A 155 8.49 5.01 -2.23
C ALA A 155 8.53 4.40 -3.65
N ALA A 156 9.74 4.28 -4.20
CA ALA A 156 9.94 3.91 -5.60
C ALA A 156 10.30 2.43 -5.81
N HIS A 157 10.85 1.76 -4.79
CA HIS A 157 11.33 0.39 -4.95
C HIS A 157 10.18 -0.63 -4.87
N PRO A 158 9.88 -1.39 -5.95
CA PRO A 158 8.74 -2.30 -5.96
C PRO A 158 8.91 -3.51 -5.03
N LEU A 159 10.14 -3.92 -4.80
CA LEU A 159 10.49 -5.09 -3.98
C LEU A 159 10.79 -4.74 -2.52
N ALA A 160 10.44 -3.53 -2.05
CA ALA A 160 10.72 -3.13 -0.67
C ALA A 160 9.43 -2.71 0.03
N ASN A 161 8.81 -3.61 0.78
CA ASN A 161 7.50 -3.38 1.39
C ASN A 161 7.38 -3.99 2.78
N LEU A 162 6.39 -3.50 3.49
CA LEU A 162 5.99 -4.07 4.77
C LEU A 162 4.76 -4.94 4.51
N TRP A 163 4.67 -6.07 5.20
CA TRP A 163 3.54 -6.99 5.11
C TRP A 163 3.27 -7.49 3.69
N ASP A 164 4.33 -7.78 2.94
CA ASP A 164 4.24 -8.41 1.62
C ASP A 164 4.84 -9.83 1.61
N ASN A 165 4.59 -10.54 0.52
CA ASN A 165 5.15 -11.84 0.24
C ASN A 165 5.46 -11.97 -1.26
N GLY A 166 6.36 -12.89 -1.60
CA GLY A 166 6.68 -13.24 -2.98
C GLY A 166 7.65 -12.27 -3.65
N ASP A 167 8.21 -12.71 -4.78
CA ASP A 167 9.16 -11.96 -5.61
C ASP A 167 8.46 -11.05 -6.64
N ASP A 168 7.18 -11.32 -6.89
CA ASP A 168 6.32 -10.57 -7.80
C ASP A 168 5.16 -9.91 -7.03
N PRO A 169 5.28 -8.61 -6.66
CA PRO A 169 4.24 -7.95 -5.88
C PRO A 169 2.91 -7.77 -6.63
N VAL A 170 2.92 -7.81 -7.97
CA VAL A 170 1.72 -7.64 -8.81
C VAL A 170 0.95 -8.95 -8.94
N ALA A 171 1.64 -10.07 -9.12
CA ALA A 171 1.08 -11.41 -9.08
C ALA A 171 0.55 -11.71 -7.68
N MET A 172 1.30 -11.33 -6.64
CA MET A 172 0.86 -11.51 -5.27
C MET A 172 -0.39 -10.68 -4.95
N LEU A 173 -0.56 -9.47 -5.51
CA LEU A 173 -1.82 -8.72 -5.37
C LEU A 173 -3.01 -9.50 -5.94
N ARG A 174 -2.85 -10.12 -7.10
CA ARG A 174 -3.90 -10.96 -7.70
C ARG A 174 -4.20 -12.19 -6.85
N HIS A 175 -3.17 -12.79 -6.28
CA HIS A 175 -3.29 -13.89 -5.33
C HIS A 175 -4.08 -13.47 -4.08
N GLU A 176 -3.73 -12.34 -3.46
CA GLU A 176 -4.42 -11.86 -2.25
C GLU A 176 -5.86 -11.44 -2.51
N MET A 177 -6.16 -10.95 -3.72
CA MET A 177 -7.55 -10.73 -4.13
C MET A 177 -8.32 -12.05 -4.24
N GLU A 178 -7.69 -13.14 -4.69
CA GLU A 178 -8.33 -14.45 -4.71
C GLU A 178 -8.49 -15.05 -3.30
N VAL A 179 -7.49 -14.93 -2.44
CA VAL A 179 -7.59 -15.30 -1.02
C VAL A 179 -8.78 -14.59 -0.39
N ARG A 180 -8.89 -13.27 -0.60
CA ARG A 180 -10.00 -12.45 -0.12
C ARG A 180 -11.36 -12.95 -0.65
N ARG A 181 -11.47 -13.31 -1.94
CA ARG A 181 -12.73 -13.85 -2.50
C ARG A 181 -13.13 -15.17 -1.85
N ILE A 182 -12.18 -16.10 -1.70
CA ILE A 182 -12.42 -17.39 -1.04
C ILE A 182 -12.83 -17.14 0.42
N ALA A 183 -12.10 -16.30 1.15
CA ALA A 183 -12.39 -15.97 2.54
C ALA A 183 -13.77 -15.33 2.71
N LEU A 184 -14.09 -14.33 1.90
CA LEU A 184 -15.41 -13.69 1.89
C LEU A 184 -16.50 -14.69 1.52
N SER A 185 -16.26 -15.72 0.70
CA SER A 185 -17.26 -16.74 0.36
C SER A 185 -17.62 -17.65 1.54
N GLN A 186 -16.72 -17.79 2.50
CA GLN A 186 -16.87 -18.66 3.67
C GLN A 186 -17.22 -17.88 4.95
N PHE A 187 -17.06 -16.55 4.95
CA PHE A 187 -17.36 -15.68 6.09
C PHE A 187 -18.83 -15.75 6.53
N GLY A 188 -19.07 -15.86 7.84
CA GLY A 188 -20.39 -15.92 8.45
C GLY A 188 -20.36 -16.21 9.94
N LEU A 189 -21.39 -16.89 10.46
CA LEU A 189 -21.56 -17.14 11.91
C LEU A 189 -20.39 -17.88 12.56
N ALA A 190 -19.67 -18.73 11.80
CA ALA A 190 -18.54 -19.48 12.32
C ALA A 190 -17.34 -18.59 12.73
N ASN A 191 -17.30 -17.33 12.27
CA ASN A 191 -16.24 -16.38 12.61
C ASN A 191 -16.38 -15.76 14.02
N VAL A 192 -17.43 -16.11 14.77
CA VAL A 192 -17.63 -15.66 16.16
C VAL A 192 -18.00 -16.84 17.06
N PRO A 193 -17.52 -16.90 18.32
CA PRO A 193 -17.85 -18.00 19.22
C PRO A 193 -19.33 -18.05 19.62
N ASN A 194 -19.84 -19.27 19.87
CA ASN A 194 -21.17 -19.47 20.41
C ASN A 194 -21.36 -18.70 21.73
N GLY A 195 -22.49 -18.00 21.85
CA GLY A 195 -22.81 -17.18 23.02
C GLY A 195 -22.27 -15.75 22.98
N THR A 196 -21.55 -15.35 21.92
CA THR A 196 -21.15 -13.95 21.72
C THR A 196 -22.11 -13.19 20.79
N PRO A 197 -22.18 -11.85 20.86
CA PRO A 197 -23.03 -11.06 19.96
C PRO A 197 -22.52 -11.06 18.53
N LEU A 198 -23.43 -11.11 17.55
CA LEU A 198 -23.11 -11.02 16.13
C LEU A 198 -22.45 -9.71 15.72
N SER A 199 -22.60 -8.64 16.51
CA SER A 199 -21.92 -7.37 16.25
C SER A 199 -20.39 -7.46 16.28
N LEU A 200 -19.82 -8.57 16.77
CA LEU A 200 -18.38 -8.83 16.69
C LEU A 200 -17.92 -9.19 15.26
N LEU A 201 -18.83 -9.60 14.38
CA LEU A 201 -18.52 -9.93 12.98
C LEU A 201 -17.92 -8.74 12.23
N GLU A 202 -18.32 -7.50 12.57
CA GLU A 202 -17.79 -6.32 11.89
C GLU A 202 -16.27 -6.18 12.07
N ALA A 203 -15.78 -6.36 13.30
CA ALA A 203 -14.36 -6.26 13.61
C ALA A 203 -13.55 -7.36 12.89
N LYS A 204 -14.10 -8.57 12.76
CA LYS A 204 -13.49 -9.68 12.01
C LYS A 204 -13.57 -9.48 10.50
N LEU A 205 -14.60 -8.78 10.01
CA LEU A 205 -14.76 -8.49 8.58
C LEU A 205 -13.69 -7.51 8.08
N LEU A 206 -13.30 -6.51 8.87
CA LEU A 206 -12.38 -5.45 8.42
C LEU A 206 -11.04 -5.96 7.87
N PRO A 207 -10.22 -6.71 8.63
CA PRO A 207 -8.92 -7.17 8.15
C PRO A 207 -9.05 -8.19 7.01
N LEU A 208 -10.12 -9.00 6.97
CA LEU A 208 -10.41 -9.90 5.86
C LEU A 208 -10.83 -9.14 4.59
N TYR A 209 -11.72 -8.15 4.72
CA TYR A 209 -12.19 -7.35 3.61
C TYR A 209 -11.07 -6.45 3.05
N LEU A 210 -10.14 -5.99 3.89
CA LEU A 210 -8.95 -5.24 3.47
C LEU A 210 -7.69 -6.11 3.39
N HIS A 211 -7.82 -7.44 3.27
CA HIS A 211 -6.67 -8.35 3.32
C HIS A 211 -5.57 -8.00 2.30
N HIS A 212 -5.99 -7.60 1.10
CA HIS A 212 -5.10 -7.21 -0.01
C HIS A 212 -4.36 -5.87 0.19
N ARG A 213 -4.62 -5.10 1.26
CA ARG A 213 -4.19 -3.69 1.39
C ARG A 213 -2.68 -3.47 1.28
N TYR A 214 -1.89 -4.30 1.94
CA TYR A 214 -0.43 -4.17 1.92
C TYR A 214 0.16 -4.63 0.59
N GLN A 215 -0.41 -5.69 0.02
CA GLN A 215 0.00 -6.16 -1.29
C GLN A 215 -0.38 -5.18 -2.42
N LEU A 216 -1.46 -4.43 -2.25
CA LEU A 216 -1.83 -3.33 -3.14
C LEU A 216 -0.79 -2.21 -3.06
N GLN A 217 -0.38 -1.82 -1.85
CA GLN A 217 0.67 -0.84 -1.63
C GLN A 217 2.02 -1.30 -2.25
N ALA A 218 2.32 -2.60 -2.19
CA ALA A 218 3.50 -3.17 -2.85
C ALA A 218 3.38 -3.11 -4.39
N ALA A 219 2.26 -3.56 -4.95
CA ALA A 219 2.04 -3.57 -6.39
C ALA A 219 2.07 -2.16 -7.01
N VAL A 220 1.46 -1.17 -6.36
CA VAL A 220 1.36 0.20 -6.90
C VAL A 220 2.73 0.89 -7.00
N LYS A 221 3.74 0.48 -6.21
CA LYS A 221 5.12 0.98 -6.36
C LYS A 221 5.77 0.59 -7.68
N SER A 222 5.26 -0.44 -8.37
CA SER A 222 5.71 -0.78 -9.73
C SER A 222 5.29 0.30 -10.75
N VAL A 223 4.21 1.05 -10.51
CA VAL A 223 3.79 2.18 -11.36
C VAL A 223 4.66 3.39 -11.03
N GLY A 224 5.42 3.91 -12.00
CA GLY A 224 6.43 4.95 -11.73
C GLY A 224 7.55 4.49 -10.80
N GLY A 225 7.82 3.18 -10.79
CA GLY A 225 8.79 2.53 -9.92
C GLY A 225 10.22 2.55 -10.46
N LEU A 226 11.15 2.35 -9.55
CA LEU A 226 12.59 2.29 -9.81
C LEU A 226 13.17 1.12 -9.01
N TYR A 227 13.75 0.14 -9.70
CA TYR A 227 14.67 -0.80 -9.06
C TYR A 227 15.98 -0.07 -8.78
N TYR A 228 16.54 -0.22 -7.59
CA TYR A 228 17.86 0.31 -7.27
C TYR A 228 18.47 -0.46 -6.11
N THR A 229 19.79 -0.36 -6.01
CA THR A 229 20.56 -0.92 -4.92
C THR A 229 21.34 0.20 -4.25
N TYR A 230 21.76 0.01 -3.01
CA TYR A 230 22.77 0.87 -2.39
C TYR A 230 24.18 0.53 -2.91
N ALA A 231 24.34 0.58 -4.23
CA ALA A 231 25.59 0.19 -4.87
C ALA A 231 26.73 1.10 -4.41
N VAL A 232 27.86 0.50 -4.07
CA VAL A 232 29.07 1.20 -3.66
C VAL A 232 30.09 1.23 -4.78
N LYS A 233 30.91 2.28 -4.83
CA LYS A 233 32.02 2.37 -5.77
C LYS A 233 33.15 1.44 -5.33
N THR A 234 33.58 0.55 -6.22
CA THR A 234 34.78 -0.31 -6.07
C THR A 234 35.81 0.02 -7.15
N ALA A 235 36.99 -0.59 -7.08
CA ALA A 235 38.00 -0.48 -8.15
C ALA A 235 37.50 -1.05 -9.51
N ALA A 236 36.57 -1.99 -9.48
CA ALA A 236 35.97 -2.60 -10.68
C ALA A 236 34.73 -1.85 -11.20
N GLY A 237 34.32 -0.76 -10.54
CA GLY A 237 33.08 -0.03 -10.82
C GLY A 237 32.05 -0.16 -9.69
N PRO A 238 30.77 0.18 -9.91
CA PRO A 238 29.73 -0.01 -8.90
C PRO A 238 29.54 -1.50 -8.57
N SER A 239 29.33 -1.81 -7.29
CA SER A 239 28.94 -3.13 -6.81
C SER A 239 27.67 -3.02 -5.96
N PRO A 240 26.56 -3.69 -6.35
CA PRO A 240 26.40 -4.43 -7.60
C PRO A 240 26.48 -3.51 -8.86
N PRO A 241 26.79 -4.06 -10.05
CA PRO A 241 26.94 -3.25 -11.27
C PRO A 241 25.67 -2.52 -11.71
N GLN A 242 24.50 -3.13 -11.49
CA GLN A 242 23.22 -2.53 -11.78
C GLN A 242 22.80 -1.62 -10.62
N VAL A 243 23.09 -0.33 -10.75
CA VAL A 243 22.79 0.67 -9.72
C VAL A 243 21.29 0.97 -9.63
N GLN A 244 20.64 1.13 -10.78
CA GLN A 244 19.20 1.41 -10.87
C GLN A 244 18.64 1.04 -12.25
N GLN A 245 17.33 0.80 -12.30
CA GLN A 245 16.57 0.54 -13.52
C GLN A 245 15.11 0.96 -13.33
N VAL A 246 14.59 1.82 -14.21
CA VAL A 246 13.14 2.12 -14.25
C VAL A 246 12.39 0.82 -14.49
N VAL A 247 11.31 0.59 -13.75
CA VAL A 247 10.49 -0.62 -13.93
C VAL A 247 10.05 -0.71 -15.41
N PRO A 248 10.23 -1.85 -16.09
CA PRO A 248 9.89 -1.98 -17.50
C PRO A 248 8.46 -1.53 -17.81
N ALA A 249 8.26 -0.78 -18.90
CA ALA A 249 6.97 -0.16 -19.20
C ALA A 249 5.79 -1.14 -19.24
N ALA A 250 5.98 -2.34 -19.78
CA ALA A 250 4.98 -3.40 -19.78
C ALA A 250 4.59 -3.82 -18.36
N ARG A 251 5.56 -3.87 -17.45
CA ARG A 251 5.36 -4.21 -16.05
C ARG A 251 4.64 -3.10 -15.28
N GLN A 252 4.93 -1.83 -15.58
CA GLN A 252 4.19 -0.70 -15.00
C GLN A 252 2.70 -0.75 -15.40
N ARG A 253 2.41 -1.05 -16.67
CA ARG A 253 1.02 -1.19 -17.16
C ARG A 253 0.31 -2.42 -16.60
N ASP A 254 1.03 -3.53 -16.40
CA ASP A 254 0.49 -4.71 -15.72
C ASP A 254 0.10 -4.39 -14.27
N ALA A 255 0.97 -3.68 -13.54
CA ALA A 255 0.71 -3.22 -12.18
C ALA A 255 -0.48 -2.25 -12.13
N LEU A 256 -0.55 -1.28 -13.05
CA LEU A 256 -1.68 -0.36 -13.16
C LEU A 256 -3.00 -1.13 -13.32
N ASN A 257 -3.03 -2.12 -14.21
CA ASN A 257 -4.23 -2.94 -14.41
C ASN A 257 -4.59 -3.76 -13.17
N ALA A 258 -3.61 -4.36 -12.49
CA ALA A 258 -3.85 -5.11 -11.26
C ALA A 258 -4.43 -4.22 -10.15
N VAL A 259 -3.91 -3.00 -9.98
CA VAL A 259 -4.43 -2.02 -9.00
C VAL A 259 -5.83 -1.54 -9.39
N LEU A 260 -6.08 -1.23 -10.67
CA LEU A 260 -7.42 -0.83 -11.14
C LEU A 260 -8.46 -1.96 -11.06
N ASP A 261 -8.02 -3.20 -11.04
CA ASP A 261 -8.90 -4.36 -10.89
C ASP A 261 -9.43 -4.51 -9.46
N THR A 262 -8.75 -3.98 -8.44
CA THR A 262 -9.23 -4.05 -7.04
C THR A 262 -10.40 -3.13 -6.75
N ILE A 263 -10.61 -2.11 -7.60
CA ILE A 263 -11.71 -1.13 -7.47
C ILE A 263 -12.89 -1.41 -8.39
N LYS A 264 -12.93 -2.59 -9.03
CA LYS A 264 -14.14 -3.07 -9.70
C LYS A 264 -15.28 -3.14 -8.67
N VAL A 265 -16.48 -2.77 -9.09
CA VAL A 265 -17.64 -2.67 -8.20
C VAL A 265 -17.97 -4.02 -7.56
N GLU A 266 -17.76 -5.11 -8.29
CA GLU A 266 -17.96 -6.48 -7.82
C GLU A 266 -16.94 -6.89 -6.74
N GLU A 267 -15.73 -6.33 -6.79
CA GLU A 267 -14.69 -6.57 -5.78
C GLU A 267 -14.92 -5.74 -4.52
N LEU A 268 -15.56 -4.57 -4.64
CA LEU A 268 -15.85 -3.68 -3.52
C LEU A 268 -17.17 -4.02 -2.80
N ALA A 269 -18.05 -4.79 -3.45
CA ALA A 269 -19.33 -5.15 -2.86
C ALA A 269 -19.15 -6.17 -1.73
N VAL A 270 -19.61 -5.82 -0.52
CA VAL A 270 -19.75 -6.80 0.56
C VAL A 270 -20.99 -7.67 0.25
N PRO A 271 -20.87 -9.00 0.21
CA PRO A 271 -22.00 -9.86 -0.11
C PRO A 271 -23.24 -9.61 0.78
N PRO A 272 -24.47 -9.55 0.21
CA PRO A 272 -25.69 -9.29 1.00
C PRO A 272 -25.92 -10.26 2.16
N ARG A 273 -25.50 -11.53 2.02
CA ARG A 273 -25.59 -12.52 3.10
C ARG A 273 -24.72 -12.19 4.31
N ILE A 274 -23.62 -11.46 4.11
CA ILE A 274 -22.76 -10.98 5.20
C ILE A 274 -23.39 -9.74 5.83
N LEU A 275 -23.89 -8.80 5.01
CA LEU A 275 -24.57 -7.60 5.48
C LEU A 275 -25.76 -7.91 6.40
N ALA A 276 -26.53 -8.96 6.07
CA ALA A 276 -27.64 -9.42 6.89
C ALA A 276 -27.24 -9.92 8.30
N LEU A 277 -25.97 -10.21 8.52
CA LEU A 277 -25.45 -10.76 9.79
C LEU A 277 -24.84 -9.70 10.71
N ILE A 278 -24.64 -8.47 10.25
CA ILE A 278 -23.89 -7.44 11.00
C ILE A 278 -24.85 -6.40 11.60
N PRO A 279 -25.34 -6.59 12.83
CA PRO A 279 -26.12 -5.56 13.53
C PRO A 279 -25.21 -4.45 14.09
N PRO A 280 -25.78 -3.32 14.53
CA PRO A 280 -25.09 -2.36 15.39
C PRO A 280 -24.44 -3.02 16.62
N ARG A 281 -23.42 -2.37 17.17
CA ARG A 281 -22.68 -2.86 18.35
C ARG A 281 -23.61 -3.14 19.53
N ALA A 282 -23.47 -4.32 20.12
CA ALA A 282 -24.18 -4.69 21.33
C ALA A 282 -23.64 -3.92 22.55
N PHE A 283 -24.54 -3.54 23.46
CA PHE A 283 -24.18 -2.89 24.72
C PHE A 283 -23.14 -3.72 25.50
N GLY A 284 -22.08 -3.07 25.98
CA GLY A 284 -20.98 -3.73 26.69
C GLY A 284 -19.88 -4.32 25.79
N TYR A 285 -20.02 -4.22 24.46
CA TYR A 285 -19.03 -4.67 23.47
C TYR A 285 -18.42 -3.51 22.66
N GLU A 286 -18.41 -2.31 23.26
CA GLU A 286 -17.85 -1.07 22.69
C GLU A 286 -16.35 -0.88 23.02
N GLY A 287 -15.82 -1.63 24.00
CA GLY A 287 -14.42 -1.56 24.42
C GLY A 287 -13.49 -2.53 23.68
N GLY A 288 -12.18 -2.31 23.81
CA GLY A 288 -11.12 -3.12 23.21
C GLY A 288 -10.22 -2.34 22.25
N THR A 289 -9.26 -3.02 21.64
CA THR A 289 -8.34 -2.48 20.61
C THR A 289 -8.80 -2.83 19.18
N GLN A 290 -10.02 -3.32 19.03
CA GLN A 290 -10.55 -3.77 17.73
C GLN A 290 -10.78 -2.57 16.80
N GLU A 291 -10.16 -2.62 15.64
CA GLU A 291 -10.37 -1.66 14.56
C GLU A 291 -11.74 -1.87 13.91
N LEU A 292 -12.43 -0.77 13.60
CA LEU A 292 -13.71 -0.77 12.88
C LEU A 292 -13.63 0.16 11.68
N PHE A 293 -14.51 -0.07 10.70
CA PHE A 293 -14.64 0.88 9.60
C PHE A 293 -15.20 2.20 10.13
N ALA A 294 -14.66 3.31 9.64
CA ALA A 294 -15.34 4.60 9.77
C ALA A 294 -16.68 4.54 9.00
N LYS A 295 -17.73 5.15 9.56
CA LYS A 295 -19.12 5.02 9.07
C LYS A 295 -19.79 6.37 8.94
N ARG A 296 -20.73 6.49 7.99
CA ARG A 296 -21.64 7.65 7.88
C ARG A 296 -23.07 7.32 8.32
N THR A 297 -23.35 6.04 8.60
CA THR A 297 -24.67 5.51 8.94
C THR A 297 -24.76 5.05 10.39
N ASP A 298 -23.98 5.66 11.29
CA ASP A 298 -23.94 5.27 12.70
C ASP A 298 -25.35 5.21 13.32
N PRO A 299 -25.70 4.14 14.08
CA PRO A 299 -24.83 3.05 14.56
C PRO A 299 -24.75 1.82 13.63
N ALA A 300 -25.40 1.85 12.47
CA ALA A 300 -25.44 0.72 11.53
C ALA A 300 -24.14 0.60 10.73
N PHE A 301 -23.80 -0.63 10.32
CA PHE A 301 -22.70 -0.89 9.41
C PHE A 301 -22.89 -0.17 8.07
N ASP A 302 -21.82 0.47 7.58
CA ASP A 302 -21.81 1.26 6.35
C ASP A 302 -21.03 0.53 5.25
N PRO A 303 -21.69 -0.27 4.40
CA PRO A 303 -21.00 -0.97 3.32
C PRO A 303 -20.45 -0.03 2.24
N LEU A 304 -21.00 1.18 2.10
CA LEU A 304 -20.51 2.15 1.12
C LEU A 304 -19.22 2.81 1.62
N ALA A 305 -19.12 3.08 2.92
CA ALA A 305 -17.87 3.55 3.52
C ALA A 305 -16.76 2.49 3.42
N ALA A 306 -17.05 1.21 3.70
CA ALA A 306 -16.07 0.13 3.53
C ALA A 306 -15.57 0.01 2.07
N ALA A 307 -16.49 0.07 1.09
CA ALA A 307 -16.15 0.12 -0.33
C ALA A 307 -15.30 1.35 -0.69
N THR A 308 -15.65 2.52 -0.17
CA THR A 308 -14.90 3.77 -0.41
C THR A 308 -13.49 3.71 0.18
N ILE A 309 -13.33 3.18 1.39
CA ILE A 309 -12.03 3.00 2.05
C ILE A 309 -11.14 2.07 1.23
N ALA A 310 -11.65 0.91 0.80
CA ALA A 310 -10.90 -0.01 -0.05
C ALA A 310 -10.51 0.63 -1.40
N ALA A 311 -11.43 1.36 -2.03
CA ALA A 311 -11.13 2.06 -3.28
C ALA A 311 -10.07 3.16 -3.11
N ASP A 312 -10.09 3.87 -1.99
CA ASP A 312 -9.14 4.96 -1.73
C ASP A 312 -7.71 4.47 -1.59
N LEU A 313 -7.46 3.25 -1.11
CA LEU A 313 -6.13 2.64 -1.12
C LEU A 313 -5.52 2.62 -2.54
N ALA A 314 -6.32 2.24 -3.54
CA ALA A 314 -5.89 2.23 -4.94
C ALA A 314 -5.80 3.65 -5.53
N VAL A 315 -6.86 4.45 -5.34
CA VAL A 315 -6.97 5.79 -5.92
C VAL A 315 -5.86 6.69 -5.39
N SER A 316 -5.67 6.76 -4.07
CA SER A 316 -4.62 7.57 -3.46
C SER A 316 -3.22 7.07 -3.85
N GLY A 317 -3.02 5.74 -3.93
CA GLY A 317 -1.77 5.17 -4.41
C GLY A 317 -1.44 5.58 -5.84
N LEU A 318 -2.40 5.51 -6.77
CA LEU A 318 -2.17 5.92 -8.16
C LEU A 318 -1.98 7.44 -8.33
N LEU A 319 -2.61 8.24 -7.46
CA LEU A 319 -2.56 9.70 -7.49
C LEU A 319 -1.47 10.31 -6.59
N GLU A 320 -0.54 9.50 -6.08
CA GLU A 320 0.52 9.99 -5.21
C GLU A 320 1.46 10.98 -5.94
N PRO A 321 1.67 12.21 -5.42
CA PRO A 321 2.38 13.28 -6.13
C PRO A 321 3.79 12.92 -6.62
N HIS A 322 4.59 12.24 -5.80
CA HIS A 322 5.97 11.90 -6.17
C HIS A 322 6.00 10.83 -7.27
N ARG A 323 5.16 9.81 -7.19
CA ARG A 323 4.96 8.77 -8.21
C ARG A 323 4.48 9.39 -9.52
N ALA A 324 3.49 10.27 -9.46
CA ALA A 324 2.98 11.00 -10.62
C ALA A 324 4.07 11.85 -11.29
N ALA A 325 4.92 12.52 -10.50
CA ALA A 325 6.05 13.28 -11.02
C ALA A 325 7.10 12.37 -11.68
N ARG A 326 7.42 11.21 -11.07
CA ARG A 326 8.35 10.22 -11.65
C ARG A 326 7.85 9.65 -12.98
N LEU A 327 6.56 9.34 -13.10
CA LEU A 327 5.98 8.88 -14.38
C LEU A 327 6.25 9.88 -15.50
N ASN A 328 5.96 11.17 -15.27
CA ASN A 328 6.24 12.22 -16.24
C ASN A 328 7.74 12.33 -16.56
N GLN A 329 8.60 12.23 -15.54
CA GLN A 329 10.05 12.26 -15.71
C GLN A 329 10.54 11.08 -16.57
N TYR A 330 10.14 9.85 -16.24
CA TYR A 330 10.55 8.66 -16.97
C TYR A 330 10.06 8.68 -18.41
N HIS A 331 8.80 9.09 -18.65
CA HIS A 331 8.26 9.26 -20.00
C HIS A 331 9.02 10.33 -20.81
N SER A 332 9.43 11.43 -20.17
CA SER A 332 10.18 12.51 -20.83
C SER A 332 11.56 12.08 -21.32
N LEU A 333 12.18 11.12 -20.62
CA LEU A 333 13.47 10.54 -20.98
C LEU A 333 13.32 9.40 -22.00
N ASP A 334 12.26 8.58 -21.85
CA ASP A 334 11.93 7.51 -22.75
C ASP A 334 10.40 7.29 -22.82
N ARG A 335 9.83 7.60 -23.99
CA ARG A 335 8.39 7.61 -24.26
C ARG A 335 7.74 6.23 -24.22
N VAL A 336 8.53 5.14 -24.14
CA VAL A 336 7.98 3.80 -23.94
C VAL A 336 7.29 3.66 -22.57
N ASN A 337 7.80 4.37 -21.56
CA ASN A 337 7.25 4.40 -20.21
C ASN A 337 5.90 5.13 -20.19
N PRO A 338 4.94 4.72 -19.35
CA PRO A 338 3.71 5.49 -19.16
C PRO A 338 4.01 6.83 -18.50
N ASP A 339 3.30 7.88 -18.89
CA ASP A 339 3.26 9.15 -18.16
C ASP A 339 2.11 9.16 -17.14
N PHE A 340 1.98 10.25 -16.38
CA PHE A 340 0.89 10.38 -15.42
C PHE A 340 -0.48 10.57 -16.10
N ALA A 341 -0.51 11.13 -17.32
CA ALA A 341 -1.76 11.31 -18.06
C ALA A 341 -2.37 9.95 -18.45
N GLU A 342 -1.56 8.97 -18.86
CA GLU A 342 -1.98 7.59 -19.12
C GLU A 342 -2.61 6.96 -17.86
N VAL A 343 -1.93 7.09 -16.71
CA VAL A 343 -2.41 6.52 -15.42
C VAL A 343 -3.72 7.18 -14.97
N ALA A 344 -3.79 8.52 -14.97
CA ALA A 344 -4.95 9.26 -14.51
C ALA A 344 -6.16 9.04 -15.45
N ALA A 345 -5.93 8.98 -16.78
CA ALA A 345 -6.97 8.65 -17.75
C ALA A 345 -7.46 7.21 -17.60
N ALA A 346 -6.59 6.24 -17.30
CA ALA A 346 -6.99 4.86 -17.04
C ALA A 346 -7.84 4.74 -15.77
N LEU A 347 -7.52 5.49 -14.72
CA LEU A 347 -8.32 5.57 -13.50
C LEU A 347 -9.71 6.14 -13.78
N VAL A 348 -9.80 7.29 -14.46
CA VAL A 348 -11.08 7.89 -14.87
C VAL A 348 -11.86 6.93 -15.77
N ALA A 349 -11.18 6.30 -16.73
CA ALA A 349 -11.80 5.33 -17.62
C ALA A 349 -12.38 4.13 -16.84
N ARG A 350 -11.71 3.67 -15.79
CA ARG A 350 -12.16 2.53 -14.97
C ARG A 350 -13.39 2.86 -14.14
N THR A 351 -13.54 4.10 -13.68
CA THR A 351 -14.58 4.47 -12.70
C THR A 351 -15.76 5.22 -13.31
N TRP A 352 -15.57 5.96 -14.39
CA TRP A 352 -16.60 6.80 -15.00
C TRP A 352 -17.15 6.29 -16.33
N ARG A 353 -16.43 5.42 -17.04
CA ARG A 353 -16.87 4.92 -18.36
C ARG A 353 -17.69 3.63 -18.35
N PRO A 354 -17.61 2.72 -17.35
CA PRO A 354 -18.50 1.58 -17.31
C PRO A 354 -19.97 2.02 -17.21
N PRO A 355 -20.91 1.27 -17.81
CA PRO A 355 -22.33 1.55 -17.64
C PRO A 355 -22.74 1.41 -16.17
N ALA A 356 -23.70 2.23 -15.75
CA ALA A 356 -24.25 2.13 -14.39
C ALA A 356 -24.82 0.72 -14.14
N PRO A 357 -24.47 0.06 -13.02
CA PRO A 357 -25.06 -1.22 -12.66
C PRO A 357 -26.58 -1.14 -12.53
N LYS A 358 -27.28 -2.20 -12.95
CA LYS A 358 -28.73 -2.32 -12.75
C LYS A 358 -29.10 -2.59 -11.29
N ASP A 359 -28.21 -3.23 -10.55
CA ASP A 359 -28.36 -3.47 -9.12
C ASP A 359 -28.15 -2.16 -8.35
N ALA A 360 -29.11 -1.80 -7.49
CA ALA A 360 -29.10 -0.52 -6.79
C ALA A 360 -27.95 -0.39 -5.77
N TYR A 361 -27.52 -1.50 -5.16
CA TYR A 361 -26.40 -1.50 -4.22
C TYR A 361 -25.07 -1.31 -4.96
N LEU A 362 -24.86 -2.02 -6.07
CA LEU A 362 -23.69 -1.83 -6.92
C LEU A 362 -23.66 -0.41 -7.53
N ALA A 363 -24.81 0.14 -7.92
CA ALA A 363 -24.91 1.53 -8.39
C ALA A 363 -24.54 2.54 -7.29
N ALA A 364 -24.94 2.29 -6.03
CA ALA A 364 -24.54 3.13 -4.91
C ALA A 364 -23.02 3.11 -4.66
N ILE A 365 -22.39 1.92 -4.69
CA ILE A 365 -20.92 1.80 -4.60
C ILE A 365 -20.24 2.57 -5.74
N THR A 366 -20.74 2.41 -6.96
CA THR A 366 -20.20 3.09 -8.15
C THR A 366 -20.13 4.61 -7.93
N ARG A 367 -21.22 5.21 -7.46
CA ARG A 367 -21.29 6.66 -7.16
C ARG A 367 -20.32 7.07 -6.05
N SER A 368 -20.17 6.25 -5.02
CA SER A 368 -19.20 6.53 -3.94
C SER A 368 -17.76 6.54 -4.47
N VAL A 369 -17.39 5.59 -5.33
CA VAL A 369 -16.05 5.53 -5.93
C VAL A 369 -15.84 6.66 -6.95
N GLN A 370 -16.84 7.00 -7.75
CA GLN A 370 -16.81 8.14 -8.68
C GLN A 370 -16.56 9.46 -7.96
N GLY A 371 -17.33 9.73 -6.89
CA GLY A 371 -17.14 10.90 -6.04
C GLY A 371 -15.75 10.96 -5.43
N LEU A 372 -15.27 9.83 -4.89
CA LEU A 372 -13.92 9.71 -4.35
C LEU A 372 -12.83 10.08 -5.37
N VAL A 373 -12.90 9.54 -6.60
CA VAL A 373 -11.92 9.85 -7.66
C VAL A 373 -11.91 11.34 -7.97
N VAL A 374 -13.08 11.98 -8.06
CA VAL A 374 -13.17 13.43 -8.29
C VAL A 374 -12.57 14.21 -7.13
N THR A 375 -12.88 13.85 -5.89
CA THR A 375 -12.29 14.47 -4.69
C THR A 375 -10.77 14.35 -4.71
N ARG A 376 -10.21 13.16 -4.97
CA ARG A 376 -8.75 12.95 -5.01
C ARG A 376 -8.06 13.66 -6.16
N LEU A 377 -8.72 13.80 -7.32
CA LEU A 377 -8.21 14.62 -8.42
C LEU A 377 -8.23 16.12 -8.07
N MET A 378 -9.25 16.60 -7.37
CA MET A 378 -9.31 17.98 -6.86
C MET A 378 -8.21 18.24 -5.82
N ASP A 379 -8.01 17.32 -4.88
CA ASP A 379 -6.95 17.37 -3.87
C ASP A 379 -5.58 17.52 -4.57
N LEU A 380 -5.27 16.61 -5.51
CA LEU A 380 -4.00 16.62 -6.24
C LEU A 380 -3.84 17.87 -7.12
N ALA A 381 -4.91 18.33 -7.76
CA ALA A 381 -4.90 19.55 -8.57
C ALA A 381 -4.68 20.82 -7.71
N ALA A 382 -5.06 20.79 -6.43
CA ALA A 382 -4.86 21.88 -5.48
C ALA A 382 -3.55 21.77 -4.67
N ASP A 383 -2.83 20.66 -4.79
CA ASP A 383 -1.61 20.40 -4.02
C ASP A 383 -0.44 21.28 -4.46
N ALA A 384 -0.01 22.17 -3.57
CA ALA A 384 1.11 23.09 -3.81
C ALA A 384 2.46 22.37 -3.91
N ASP A 385 2.59 21.20 -3.28
CA ASP A 385 3.82 20.39 -3.24
C ASP A 385 3.90 19.44 -4.45
N ALA A 386 2.79 19.17 -5.13
CA ALA A 386 2.77 18.46 -6.39
C ALA A 386 3.46 19.28 -7.51
N SER A 387 4.04 18.58 -8.49
CA SER A 387 4.65 19.27 -9.64
C SER A 387 3.60 19.97 -10.52
N VAL A 388 4.00 21.03 -11.22
CA VAL A 388 3.10 21.81 -12.10
C VAL A 388 2.40 20.90 -13.12
N GLN A 389 3.15 19.97 -13.73
CA GLN A 389 2.62 19.05 -14.73
C GLN A 389 1.61 18.06 -14.12
N VAL A 390 1.86 17.57 -12.90
CA VAL A 390 0.94 16.67 -12.19
C VAL A 390 -0.39 17.37 -11.91
N ARG A 391 -0.34 18.61 -11.36
CA ARG A 391 -1.55 19.43 -11.17
C ARG A 391 -2.30 19.69 -12.47
N ALA A 392 -1.58 19.97 -13.55
CA ALA A 392 -2.17 20.25 -14.86
C ALA A 392 -2.91 19.01 -15.39
N VAL A 393 -2.32 17.82 -15.31
CA VAL A 393 -2.96 16.57 -15.71
C VAL A 393 -4.18 16.26 -14.85
N ALA A 394 -4.10 16.41 -13.52
CA ALA A 394 -5.26 16.20 -12.64
C ALA A 394 -6.41 17.16 -12.96
N THR A 395 -6.09 18.44 -13.21
CA THR A 395 -7.06 19.45 -13.66
C THR A 395 -7.66 19.08 -15.01
N GLU A 396 -6.87 18.54 -15.94
CA GLU A 396 -7.35 18.12 -17.25
C GLU A 396 -8.29 16.91 -17.16
N GLN A 397 -8.02 15.96 -16.27
CA GLN A 397 -8.95 14.86 -16.02
C GLN A 397 -10.30 15.36 -15.49
N LEU A 398 -10.30 16.34 -14.58
CA LEU A 398 -11.52 17.00 -14.11
C LEU A 398 -12.30 17.67 -15.27
N ARG A 399 -11.60 18.38 -16.17
CA ARG A 399 -12.24 18.95 -17.38
C ARG A 399 -12.81 17.87 -18.30
N SER A 400 -12.11 16.74 -18.45
CA SER A 400 -12.57 15.64 -19.29
C SER A 400 -13.88 15.03 -18.79
N LEU A 401 -14.13 15.08 -17.48
CA LEU A 401 -15.39 14.65 -16.88
C LEU A 401 -16.54 15.62 -17.16
N LEU A 402 -16.26 16.92 -17.35
CA LEU A 402 -17.26 17.90 -17.81
C LEU A 402 -17.55 17.75 -19.31
N VAL A 403 -16.54 17.57 -20.15
CA VAL A 403 -16.71 17.52 -21.62
C VAL A 403 -17.45 16.27 -22.10
N ASN A 404 -17.40 15.18 -21.34
CA ASN A 404 -18.22 13.99 -21.61
C ASN A 404 -19.72 14.19 -21.27
N ASP A 405 -20.20 15.43 -21.39
CA ASP A 405 -21.52 15.99 -21.07
C ASP A 405 -22.72 15.40 -21.84
N THR A 406 -22.54 14.29 -22.54
CA THR A 406 -23.53 13.81 -23.51
C THR A 406 -24.24 12.55 -23.02
N ALA A 407 -25.37 12.81 -22.35
CA ALA A 407 -26.55 11.93 -22.30
C ALA A 407 -26.48 10.66 -21.43
N MET A 408 -26.18 10.78 -20.14
CA MET A 408 -26.59 9.77 -19.16
C MET A 408 -27.76 10.26 -18.31
N THR A 409 -28.93 10.38 -18.95
CA THR A 409 -30.16 10.18 -18.18
C THR A 409 -30.20 8.71 -17.78
N SER A 410 -29.82 8.43 -16.55
CA SER A 410 -30.08 7.13 -15.95
C SER A 410 -31.58 7.02 -15.66
N ALA A 411 -32.13 5.82 -15.75
CA ALA A 411 -33.46 5.54 -15.20
C ALA A 411 -33.50 5.71 -13.66
N ASP A 412 -32.33 5.68 -13.01
CA ASP A 412 -32.17 5.92 -11.57
C ASP A 412 -31.98 7.42 -11.27
N GLU A 413 -32.96 8.02 -10.58
CA GLU A 413 -32.93 9.42 -10.16
C GLU A 413 -31.73 9.74 -9.24
N ALA A 414 -31.31 8.79 -8.39
CA ALA A 414 -30.16 8.98 -7.51
C ALA A 414 -28.86 9.11 -8.31
N THR A 415 -28.74 8.35 -9.39
CA THR A 415 -27.62 8.49 -10.34
C THR A 415 -27.64 9.85 -11.03
N ASN A 416 -28.81 10.30 -11.50
CA ASN A 416 -28.91 11.63 -12.12
C ASN A 416 -28.56 12.76 -11.13
N ALA A 417 -28.98 12.65 -9.86
CA ALA A 417 -28.63 13.62 -8.82
C ALA A 417 -27.13 13.65 -8.53
N HIS A 418 -26.49 12.46 -8.43
CA HIS A 418 -25.04 12.36 -8.24
C HIS A 418 -24.26 12.98 -9.41
N LEU A 419 -24.59 12.62 -10.66
CA LEU A 419 -23.91 13.15 -11.83
C LEU A 419 -23.99 14.68 -11.90
N ARG A 420 -25.17 15.26 -11.63
CA ARG A 420 -25.33 16.72 -11.57
C ARG A 420 -24.51 17.35 -10.45
N ALA A 421 -24.62 16.83 -9.23
CA ALA A 421 -23.88 17.37 -8.09
C ALA A 421 -22.37 17.32 -8.32
N THR A 422 -21.85 16.21 -8.85
CA THR A 422 -20.42 16.07 -9.16
C THR A 422 -19.97 16.99 -10.29
N HIS A 423 -20.79 17.17 -11.34
CA HIS A 423 -20.52 18.16 -12.39
C HIS A 423 -20.40 19.57 -11.79
N GLU A 424 -21.39 19.98 -11.00
CA GLU A 424 -21.38 21.29 -10.34
C GLU A 424 -20.20 21.46 -9.36
N ASP A 425 -19.81 20.41 -8.64
CA ASP A 425 -18.62 20.42 -7.77
C ASP A 425 -17.35 20.67 -8.58
N ILE A 426 -17.20 20.00 -9.73
CA ILE A 426 -16.07 20.20 -10.64
C ILE A 426 -16.08 21.62 -11.20
N GLU A 427 -17.22 22.13 -11.66
CA GLU A 427 -17.33 23.51 -12.14
C GLU A 427 -16.99 24.53 -11.04
N ARG A 428 -17.54 24.36 -9.84
CA ARG A 428 -17.22 25.22 -8.68
C ARG A 428 -15.73 25.18 -8.38
N PHE A 429 -15.11 24.01 -8.41
CA PHE A 429 -13.68 23.89 -8.22
C PHE A 429 -12.91 24.62 -9.33
N LEU A 430 -13.19 24.35 -10.60
CA LEU A 430 -12.44 24.94 -11.72
C LEU A 430 -12.64 26.45 -11.88
N ALA A 431 -13.83 26.97 -11.54
CA ALA A 431 -14.17 28.38 -11.61
C ALA A 431 -13.86 29.15 -10.31
N ARG A 432 -13.38 28.48 -9.26
CA ARG A 432 -13.07 29.14 -7.98
C ARG A 432 -12.08 30.28 -8.21
N PRO A 433 -12.23 31.42 -7.51
CA PRO A 433 -11.21 32.46 -7.52
C PRO A 433 -9.87 31.83 -7.16
N ALA A 434 -8.85 32.07 -7.97
CA ALA A 434 -7.51 31.64 -7.60
C ALA A 434 -7.15 32.34 -6.28
N GLU A 435 -6.69 31.55 -5.30
CA GLU A 435 -5.94 32.10 -4.18
C GLU A 435 -4.83 33.02 -4.73
N PRO A 436 -4.49 34.12 -4.04
CA PRO A 436 -3.40 34.99 -4.47
C PRO A 436 -2.18 34.15 -4.83
N ARG A 437 -1.64 34.33 -6.05
CA ARG A 437 -0.60 33.47 -6.63
C ARG A 437 0.53 33.25 -5.62
N LYS A 438 0.53 32.08 -4.98
CA LYS A 438 1.68 31.58 -4.23
C LYS A 438 2.67 31.07 -5.27
N ARG A 439 3.87 31.66 -5.35
CA ARG A 439 4.94 31.12 -6.21
C ARG A 439 5.14 29.66 -5.80
N THR A 440 5.03 28.70 -6.71
CA THR A 440 5.68 27.40 -6.52
C THR A 440 7.17 27.70 -6.53
N PRO A 441 7.87 27.61 -5.38
CA PRO A 441 9.28 27.89 -5.39
C PRO A 441 9.96 26.86 -6.30
N PRO A 442 10.92 27.26 -7.15
CA PRO A 442 11.80 26.26 -7.74
C PRO A 442 12.44 25.45 -6.59
N PRO A 443 12.78 24.16 -6.80
CA PRO A 443 13.59 23.44 -5.83
C PRO A 443 14.79 24.31 -5.43
N PRO A 444 15.14 24.37 -4.13
CA PRO A 444 16.25 25.20 -3.70
C PRO A 444 17.50 24.80 -4.48
N ALA A 445 18.25 25.78 -4.97
CA ALA A 445 19.58 25.50 -5.46
C ALA A 445 20.36 24.82 -4.32
N PRO A 446 21.12 23.75 -4.60
CA PRO A 446 22.02 23.16 -3.60
C PRO A 446 22.90 24.25 -2.96
N PRO A 447 23.35 24.07 -1.70
CA PRO A 447 24.26 25.02 -1.06
C PRO A 447 25.41 25.39 -1.99
N GLY A 448 25.50 26.67 -2.34
CA GLY A 448 26.51 27.24 -3.21
C GLY A 448 27.81 27.59 -2.46
N ASP A 449 28.89 27.69 -3.23
CA ASP A 449 30.30 27.89 -2.88
C ASP A 449 30.88 26.97 -1.79
N PRO A 450 31.75 26.00 -2.14
CA PRO A 450 32.39 25.09 -1.18
C PRO A 450 33.33 25.79 -0.18
N ILE A 451 33.60 27.09 -0.37
CA ILE A 451 34.34 27.96 0.54
C ILE A 451 33.73 29.36 0.44
N GLY A 452 33.09 29.89 1.49
CA GLY A 452 32.80 31.33 1.58
C GLY A 452 31.49 31.80 2.22
N ALA A 453 30.52 30.96 2.55
CA ALA A 453 29.26 31.41 3.17
C ALA A 453 29.13 30.97 4.63
N GLY A 454 29.97 31.54 5.50
CA GLY A 454 29.64 31.63 6.92
C GLY A 454 28.34 32.42 7.08
N LYS A 455 27.37 31.82 7.79
CA LYS A 455 26.07 32.39 8.11
C LYS A 455 26.17 33.89 8.44
N GLN A 456 25.49 34.73 7.69
CA GLN A 456 24.99 36.00 8.21
C GLN A 456 23.47 35.98 8.09
N HIS A 457 22.84 35.73 9.25
CA HIS A 457 21.44 36.06 9.48
C HIS A 457 21.27 37.58 9.37
N PRO A 458 20.13 38.04 8.83
CA PRO A 458 19.24 38.85 9.65
C PRO A 458 17.96 38.09 10.02
#